data_AF-A0A845DBY9-F1
#
_entry.id   AF-A0A845DBY9-F1
#
_cell.length_a   1.000
_cell.length_b   1.000
_cell.length_c   1.000
_cell.angle_alpha   90.00
_cell.angle_beta   90.00
_cell.angle_gamma   90.00
#
_symmetry.space_group_name_H-M   'P 1'
#
loop_
_entity.id
_entity.type
_entity.pdbx_description
1 polymer ?
#
loop_
_entity_poly.entity_id
_entity_poly.type
_entity_poly.pdbx_seq_one_letter_code
_entity_poly.pdbx_strand_id
1 'polypeptide(L)'
;MDRLPSETESVFDIVKQAGRQVSHYFIWFLSFALGLGLILLLHEVLEVVLFLRVNPWHLRAYRVWSIFVLGMFLIVGMFLIEGYLRRSRSRGRLLSAYLTVLSVELALIGIAAGALFYRNIRDFLLF
;
A
#
# COMPACT_ATOMS: atom_id res chain seq x y z
N MET A 1 -27.06 18.34 -38.31
CA MET A 1 -28.06 17.58 -37.52
C MET A 1 -27.42 17.27 -36.19
N ASP A 2 -27.57 18.20 -35.26
CA ASP A 2 -27.13 18.04 -33.88
C ASP A 2 -28.05 17.01 -33.22
N ARG A 3 -27.49 15.85 -32.84
CA ARG A 3 -28.21 14.88 -32.04
C ARG A 3 -28.42 15.50 -30.66
N LEU A 4 -29.66 15.91 -30.38
CA LEU A 4 -30.09 16.23 -29.03
C LEU A 4 -29.78 15.02 -28.13
N PRO A 5 -29.06 15.18 -27.01
CA PRO A 5 -28.80 14.08 -26.09
C PRO A 5 -30.14 13.58 -25.56
N SER A 6 -30.47 12.31 -25.83
CA SER A 6 -31.65 11.68 -25.25
C SER A 6 -31.48 11.65 -23.73
N GLU A 7 -32.43 12.22 -22.97
CA GLU A 7 -32.37 12.34 -21.51
C GLU A 7 -32.08 11.02 -20.78
N THR A 8 -32.36 9.89 -21.42
CA THR A 8 -32.12 8.52 -20.96
C THR A 8 -30.66 8.04 -21.04
N GLU A 9 -29.80 8.65 -21.86
CA GLU A 9 -28.34 8.41 -21.83
C GLU A 9 -27.67 9.06 -20.59
N SER A 10 -28.36 9.93 -19.86
CA SER A 10 -27.71 10.74 -18.80
C SER A 10 -27.55 10.03 -17.45
N VAL A 11 -28.55 9.30 -16.95
CA VAL A 11 -28.51 8.79 -15.56
C VAL A 11 -27.62 7.57 -15.42
N PHE A 12 -27.70 6.63 -16.37
CA PHE A 12 -26.94 5.39 -16.31
C PHE A 12 -25.43 5.63 -16.42
N ASP A 13 -25.01 6.55 -17.29
CA ASP A 13 -23.60 6.90 -17.45
C ASP A 13 -23.05 7.66 -16.24
N ILE A 14 -23.85 8.55 -15.64
CA ILE A 14 -23.51 9.22 -14.37
C ILE A 14 -23.30 8.19 -13.25
N VAL A 15 -24.24 7.25 -13.07
CA VAL A 15 -24.15 6.20 -12.03
C VAL A 15 -22.93 5.31 -12.27
N LYS A 16 -22.66 4.93 -13.51
CA LYS A 16 -21.49 4.12 -13.88
C LYS A 16 -20.19 4.86 -13.61
N GLN A 17 -20.13 6.16 -13.89
CA GLN A 17 -18.96 6.99 -13.62
C GLN A 17 -18.74 7.21 -12.12
N ALA A 18 -19.82 7.47 -11.38
CA ALA A 18 -19.81 7.55 -9.91
C ALA A 18 -19.31 6.23 -9.29
N GLY A 19 -19.83 5.09 -9.74
CA GLY A 19 -19.39 3.77 -9.29
C GLY A 19 -17.90 3.55 -9.51
N ARG A 20 -17.38 3.89 -10.70
CA ARG A 20 -15.93 3.81 -10.99
C ARG A 20 -15.08 4.73 -10.11
N GLN A 21 -15.61 5.90 -9.75
CA GLN A 21 -14.94 6.85 -8.86
C GLN A 21 -14.89 6.32 -7.42
N VAL A 22 -16.01 5.77 -6.93
CA VAL A 22 -16.10 5.16 -5.59
C VAL A 22 -15.18 3.95 -5.49
N SER A 23 -15.23 3.02 -6.45
CA SER A 23 -14.36 1.84 -6.45
C SER A 23 -12.87 2.22 -6.48
N HIS A 24 -12.50 3.25 -7.24
CA HIS A 24 -11.13 3.76 -7.28
C HIS A 24 -10.64 4.22 -5.90
N TYR A 25 -11.41 5.05 -5.19
CA TYR A 25 -11.01 5.52 -3.87
C TYR A 25 -11.07 4.45 -2.81
N PHE A 26 -12.01 3.51 -2.92
CA PHE A 26 -12.08 2.36 -2.03
C PHE A 26 -10.81 1.49 -2.16
N ILE A 27 -10.38 1.20 -3.39
CA ILE A 27 -9.13 0.49 -3.66
C ILE A 27 -7.93 1.25 -3.10
N TRP A 28 -7.83 2.55 -3.39
CA TRP A 28 -6.75 3.39 -2.89
C TRP A 28 -6.69 3.40 -1.36
N PHE A 29 -7.85 3.48 -0.69
CA PHE A 29 -7.94 3.43 0.77
C PHE A 29 -7.51 2.07 1.34
N LEU A 30 -7.89 0.96 0.70
CA LEU A 30 -7.43 -0.37 1.11
C LEU A 30 -5.91 -0.53 0.98
N SER A 31 -5.34 -0.07 -0.14
CA SER A 31 -3.88 -0.01 -0.34
C SER A 31 -3.19 0.84 0.73
N PHE A 32 -3.78 1.96 1.12
CA PHE A 32 -3.25 2.76 2.24
C PHE A 32 -3.23 2.00 3.56
N ALA A 33 -4.31 1.30 3.89
CA ALA A 33 -4.40 0.48 5.11
C ALA A 33 -3.36 -0.66 5.10
N LEU A 34 -3.16 -1.32 3.96
CA LEU A 34 -2.10 -2.32 3.78
C LEU A 34 -0.71 -1.72 3.93
N GLY A 35 -0.48 -0.53 3.35
CA GLY A 35 0.76 0.21 3.48
C GLY A 35 1.08 0.59 4.94
N LEU A 36 0.07 0.98 5.73
CA LEU A 36 0.24 1.21 7.18
C LEU A 36 0.64 -0.08 7.91
N GLY A 37 -0.01 -1.20 7.58
CA GLY A 37 0.37 -2.52 8.13
C GLY A 37 1.81 -2.90 7.80
N LEU A 38 2.23 -2.64 6.55
CA LEU A 38 3.61 -2.87 6.11
C LEU A 38 4.63 -2.00 6.87
N ILE A 39 4.32 -0.74 7.18
CA ILE A 39 5.21 0.11 7.99
C ILE A 39 5.48 -0.53 9.35
N LEU A 40 4.43 -0.97 10.05
CA LEU A 40 4.58 -1.59 11.38
C LEU A 40 5.47 -2.83 11.29
N LEU A 41 5.25 -3.63 10.25
CA LEU A 41 5.98 -4.87 10.07
C LEU A 41 7.46 -4.64 9.71
N LEU A 42 7.74 -3.66 8.84
CA LEU A 42 9.12 -3.25 8.53
C LEU A 42 9.82 -2.60 9.72
N HIS A 43 9.08 -1.86 10.53
CA HIS A 43 9.61 -1.26 11.75
C HIS A 43 10.13 -2.32 12.72
N GLU A 44 9.34 -3.38 12.94
CA GLU A 44 9.75 -4.54 13.72
C GLU A 44 11.01 -5.20 13.13
N VAL A 45 11.04 -5.45 11.81
CA VAL A 45 12.22 -6.01 11.13
C VAL A 45 13.48 -5.15 11.35
N LEU A 46 13.36 -3.84 11.27
CA LEU A 46 14.49 -2.93 11.48
C LEU A 46 14.98 -2.95 12.93
N GLU A 47 14.07 -2.91 13.89
CA GLU A 47 14.44 -3.00 15.30
C GLU A 47 15.18 -4.30 15.60
N VAL A 48 14.66 -5.41 15.09
CA VAL A 48 15.26 -6.75 15.14
C VAL A 48 16.70 -6.76 14.63
N VAL A 49 16.95 -6.17 13.45
CA VAL A 49 18.28 -6.20 12.81
C VAL A 49 19.29 -5.35 13.58
N LEU A 50 18.83 -4.24 14.17
CA LEU A 50 19.69 -3.29 14.87
C LEU A 50 19.94 -3.67 16.32
N PHE A 51 19.03 -4.39 16.97
CA PHE A 51 19.10 -4.72 18.40
C PHE A 51 20.41 -5.43 18.80
N LEU A 52 20.98 -6.26 17.92
CA LEU A 52 22.22 -6.99 18.19
C LEU A 52 23.51 -6.20 17.88
N ARG A 53 23.41 -5.00 17.28
CA ARG A 53 24.55 -4.30 16.69
C ARG A 53 24.80 -2.90 17.23
N VAL A 54 23.86 -2.31 17.97
CA VAL A 54 23.93 -0.88 18.32
C VAL A 54 23.61 -0.63 19.79
N ASN A 55 24.32 0.34 20.38
CA ASN A 55 24.11 0.81 21.74
C ASN A 55 22.65 1.30 21.95
N PRO A 56 22.04 1.04 23.13
CA PRO A 56 20.63 1.36 23.44
C PRO A 56 20.21 2.81 23.19
N TRP A 57 21.12 3.79 23.34
CA TRP A 57 20.81 5.19 23.04
C TRP A 57 20.52 5.44 21.55
N HIS A 58 21.25 4.75 20.68
CA HIS A 58 21.03 4.83 19.23
C HIS A 58 19.74 4.09 18.83
N LEU A 59 19.41 2.96 19.46
CA LEU A 59 18.18 2.21 19.19
C LEU A 59 16.93 3.08 19.35
N ARG A 60 16.89 3.94 20.38
CA ARG A 60 15.77 4.86 20.59
C ARG A 60 15.63 5.90 19.47
N ALA A 61 16.75 6.46 19.01
CA ALA A 61 16.75 7.40 17.89
C ALA A 61 16.32 6.74 16.58
N TYR A 62 16.83 5.53 16.30
CA TYR A 62 16.42 4.74 15.13
C TYR A 62 14.94 4.40 15.14
N ARG A 63 14.36 4.10 16.30
CA ARG A 63 12.95 3.75 16.41
C ARG A 63 12.06 4.88 15.90
N VAL A 64 12.28 6.10 16.39
CA VAL A 64 11.49 7.26 15.98
C VAL A 64 11.78 7.64 14.53
N TRP A 65 13.06 7.62 14.13
CA TRP A 65 13.47 8.03 12.79
C TRP A 65 12.98 7.09 11.68
N SER A 66 13.01 5.77 11.93
CA SER A 66 12.55 4.78 10.95
C SER A 66 11.06 4.91 10.65
N ILE A 67 10.22 5.13 11.67
CA ILE A 67 8.77 5.36 11.47
C ILE A 67 8.54 6.59 10.60
N PHE A 68 9.27 7.68 10.87
CA PHE A 68 9.16 8.89 10.07
C PHE A 68 9.54 8.65 8.60
N VAL A 69 10.69 8.01 8.36
CA VAL A 69 11.17 7.70 7.01
C VAL A 69 10.21 6.75 6.28
N LEU A 70 9.75 5.69 6.94
CA LEU A 70 8.77 4.75 6.38
C LEU A 70 7.43 5.43 6.07
N GLY A 71 6.98 6.34 6.93
CA GLY A 71 5.79 7.16 6.72
C GLY A 71 5.91 8.06 5.48
N MET A 72 7.08 8.69 5.29
CA MET A 72 7.37 9.47 4.07
C MET A 72 7.32 8.60 2.81
N PHE A 73 7.91 7.40 2.86
CA PHE A 73 7.82 6.45 1.74
C PHE A 73 6.39 6.03 1.44
N LEU A 74 5.57 5.80 2.46
CA LEU A 74 4.16 5.47 2.28
C LEU A 74 3.41 6.63 1.61
N ILE A 75 3.58 7.86 2.07
CA ILE A 75 2.92 9.04 1.48
C ILE A 75 3.27 9.15 -0.01
N VAL A 76 4.57 9.07 -0.35
CA VAL A 76 5.02 9.10 -1.75
C VAL A 76 4.42 7.93 -2.53
N GLY A 77 4.46 6.72 -1.97
CA GLY A 77 3.85 5.53 -2.55
C GLY A 77 2.35 5.71 -2.85
N MET A 78 1.60 6.31 -1.93
CA MET A 78 0.16 6.56 -2.13
C MET A 78 -0.13 7.54 -3.25
N PHE A 79 0.70 8.56 -3.46
CA PHE A 79 0.57 9.46 -4.61
C PHE A 79 0.87 8.74 -5.93
N LEU A 80 1.87 7.85 -5.95
CA LEU A 80 2.18 7.04 -7.12
C LEU A 80 1.05 6.05 -7.45
N ILE A 81 0.52 5.37 -6.43
CA ILE A 81 -0.62 4.45 -6.57
C ILE A 81 -1.86 5.21 -7.07
N GLU A 82 -2.18 6.37 -6.49
CA GLU A 82 -3.28 7.22 -6.95
C GLU A 82 -3.14 7.58 -8.43
N GLY A 83 -1.96 8.07 -8.82
CA GLY A 83 -1.67 8.42 -10.21
C GLY A 83 -1.82 7.23 -11.17
N TYR A 84 -1.33 6.06 -10.76
CA TYR A 84 -1.42 4.82 -11.53
C TYR A 84 -2.86 4.31 -11.66
N LEU A 85 -3.62 4.27 -10.57
CA LEU A 85 -5.02 3.86 -10.56
C LEU A 85 -5.89 4.83 -11.38
N ARG A 86 -5.64 6.14 -11.27
CA ARG A 86 -6.39 7.17 -12.00
C ARG A 86 -6.19 7.03 -13.50
N ARG A 87 -4.95 6.80 -13.93
CA ARG A 87 -4.59 6.53 -15.34
C ARG A 87 -5.19 5.22 -15.84
N SER A 88 -5.28 4.20 -14.98
CA SER A 88 -5.84 2.90 -15.34
C SER A 88 -7.36 2.92 -15.43
N ARG A 89 -8.01 3.71 -14.57
CA ARG A 89 -9.45 3.96 -14.59
C ARG A 89 -9.90 4.64 -15.87
N SER A 90 -9.18 5.66 -16.34
CA SER A 90 -9.52 6.34 -17.61
C SER A 90 -9.44 5.40 -18.82
N ARG A 91 -8.66 4.33 -18.72
CA ARG A 91 -8.52 3.27 -19.73
C ARG A 91 -9.45 2.07 -19.51
N GLY A 92 -10.31 2.09 -18.48
CA GLY A 92 -11.21 0.99 -18.14
C GLY A 92 -10.53 -0.26 -17.57
N ARG A 93 -9.25 -0.18 -17.15
CA ARG A 93 -8.45 -1.32 -16.66
C ARG A 93 -8.22 -1.29 -15.14
N LEU A 94 -9.17 -0.74 -14.38
CA LEU A 94 -9.02 -0.53 -12.94
C LEU A 94 -8.74 -1.84 -12.17
N LEU A 95 -9.42 -2.94 -12.52
CA LEU A 95 -9.23 -4.23 -11.85
C LEU A 95 -7.82 -4.79 -12.05
N SER A 96 -7.30 -4.76 -13.28
CA SER A 96 -5.93 -5.23 -13.56
C SER A 96 -4.88 -4.38 -12.85
N ALA A 97 -5.08 -3.07 -12.81
CA ALA A 97 -4.21 -2.17 -12.06
C ALA A 97 -4.27 -2.44 -10.55
N TYR A 98 -5.46 -2.66 -10.00
CA TYR A 98 -5.63 -3.05 -8.60
C TYR A 98 -4.88 -4.34 -8.28
N LEU A 99 -5.07 -5.40 -9.06
CA LEU A 99 -4.38 -6.67 -8.84
C LEU A 99 -2.85 -6.54 -8.93
N THR A 100 -2.36 -5.62 -9.75
CA THR A 100 -0.92 -5.31 -9.85
C THR A 100 -0.43 -4.59 -8.60
N VAL A 101 -1.16 -3.60 -8.09
CA VAL A 101 -0.80 -2.91 -6.84
C VAL A 101 -0.85 -3.90 -5.67
N LEU A 102 -1.94 -4.66 -5.56
CA LEU A 102 -2.14 -5.65 -4.52
C LEU A 102 -1.05 -6.71 -4.52
N SER A 103 -0.62 -7.21 -5.68
CA SER A 103 0.43 -8.23 -5.74
C SER A 103 1.78 -7.70 -5.27
N VAL A 104 2.10 -6.43 -5.58
CA VAL A 104 3.31 -5.77 -5.07
C VAL A 104 3.22 -5.57 -3.56
N GLU A 105 2.09 -5.08 -3.06
CA GLU A 105 1.87 -4.88 -1.62
C GLU A 105 1.99 -6.21 -0.84
N LEU A 106 1.34 -7.27 -1.33
CA LEU A 106 1.40 -8.59 -0.72
C LEU A 106 2.80 -9.20 -0.82
N ALA A 107 3.54 -8.98 -1.91
CA ALA A 107 4.92 -9.44 -2.02
C ALA A 107 5.82 -8.76 -0.98
N LEU A 108 5.69 -7.44 -0.80
CA LEU A 108 6.45 -6.70 0.20
C LEU A 108 6.10 -7.15 1.63
N ILE A 109 4.81 -7.31 1.93
CA ILE A 109 4.34 -7.84 3.22
C ILE A 109 4.88 -9.26 3.43
N GLY A 110 4.81 -10.12 2.42
CA GLY A 110 5.28 -11.51 2.49
C GLY A 110 6.78 -11.60 2.74
N ILE A 111 7.59 -10.78 2.08
CA ILE A 111 9.05 -10.70 2.30
C ILE A 111 9.34 -10.27 3.74
N ALA A 112 8.70 -9.19 4.19
CA ALA A 112 8.96 -8.65 5.51
C ALA A 112 8.46 -9.60 6.62
N ALA A 113 7.33 -10.28 6.41
CA ALA A 113 6.79 -11.28 7.35
C ALA A 113 7.65 -12.54 7.38
N GLY A 114 8.13 -12.99 6.21
CA GLY A 114 9.07 -14.09 6.09
C GLY A 114 10.38 -13.82 6.83
N ALA A 115 10.89 -12.59 6.80
CA ALA A 115 12.08 -12.20 7.55
C ALA A 115 11.89 -12.34 9.08
N LEU A 116 10.73 -11.93 9.60
CA LEU A 116 10.39 -12.11 11.02
C LEU A 116 10.20 -13.60 11.38
N PHE A 117 9.52 -14.36 10.51
CA PHE A 117 9.29 -15.78 10.72
C PHE A 117 10.58 -16.60 10.72
N TYR A 118 11.47 -16.37 9.75
CA TYR A 118 12.78 -17.03 9.68
C TYR A 118 13.59 -16.78 10.96
N ARG A 119 13.56 -15.56 11.48
CA ARG A 119 14.20 -15.24 12.76
C ARG A 119 13.59 -16.02 13.91
N ASN A 120 12.27 -16.02 14.05
CA ASN A 120 11.61 -16.73 15.16
C ASN A 120 11.97 -18.22 15.18
N ILE A 121 12.04 -18.87 14.00
CA ILE A 121 12.51 -20.26 13.90
C ILE A 121 13.97 -20.38 14.33
N ARG A 122 14.86 -19.51 13.83
CA ARG A 122 16.29 -19.55 14.17
C ARG A 122 16.49 -19.37 15.68
N ASP A 123 15.82 -18.40 16.28
CA ASP A 123 15.94 -18.11 17.71
C ASP A 123 15.39 -19.31 18.53
N PHE A 124 14.31 -19.98 18.10
CA PHE A 124 13.81 -21.21 18.74
C PHE A 124 14.79 -22.40 18.64
N LEU A 125 15.49 -22.56 17.52
CA LEU A 125 16.42 -23.68 17.30
C LEU A 125 17.78 -23.51 18.01
N LEU A 126 18.10 -22.30 18.47
CA LEU A 126 19.34 -21.99 19.18
C LEU A 126 19.19 -22.00 20.71
N PHE A 127 17.99 -22.30 21.22
CA PHE A 127 17.69 -22.63 22.62
C PHE A 127 17.50 -24.14 22.78
#